data_AF-A0A7X7GST3-F1
#
_entry.id   AF-A0A7X7GST3-F1
#
_cell.length_a   1.000
_cell.length_b   1.000
_cell.length_c   1.000
_cell.angle_alpha   90.00
_cell.angle_beta   90.00
_cell.angle_gamma   90.00
#
_symmetry.space_group_name_H-M   'P 1'
#
loop_
_entity.id
_entity.type
_entity.pdbx_description
1 polymer ?
#
loop_
_entity_poly.entity_id
_entity_poly.type
_entity_poly.pdbx_seq_one_letter_code
_entity_poly.pdbx_strand_id
1 'polypeptide(L)'
;PLSGNTTVADLEQFYGIHLDADPSFTLARLLRERLGEDPTPGASAAFGRVVLSAREVIAGTAEQVGLTIEDESDQENRARWERPPA
;
A
#
# COMPACT_ATOMS: atom_id res chain seq x y z
N PRO A 1 6.77 -7.45 -6.94
CA PRO A 1 6.07 -6.16 -7.17
C PRO A 1 4.81 -6.47 -7.97
N LEU A 2 3.73 -5.74 -7.70
CA LEU A 2 2.44 -5.89 -8.37
C LEU A 2 2.24 -4.74 -9.35
N SER A 3 1.41 -4.95 -10.38
CA SER A 3 1.04 -3.86 -11.29
C SER A 3 0.12 -2.89 -10.58
N GLY A 4 0.26 -1.60 -10.88
CA GLY A 4 -0.67 -0.56 -10.45
C GLY A 4 -2.12 -0.82 -10.83
N ASN A 5 -2.33 -1.57 -11.93
CA ASN A 5 -3.65 -1.93 -12.43
C ASN A 5 -4.23 -3.21 -11.79
N THR A 6 -3.46 -3.92 -10.97
CA THR A 6 -3.97 -5.06 -10.20
C THR A 6 -5.10 -4.56 -9.29
N THR A 7 -6.23 -5.28 -9.30
CA THR A 7 -7.38 -4.93 -8.46
C THR A 7 -7.26 -5.52 -7.07
N VAL A 8 -8.05 -5.00 -6.12
CA VAL A 8 -8.20 -5.61 -4.79
C VAL A 8 -8.77 -7.04 -4.90
N ALA A 9 -9.72 -7.28 -5.81
CA ALA A 9 -10.25 -8.61 -6.08
C ALA A 9 -9.17 -9.59 -6.56
N ASP A 10 -8.27 -9.15 -7.45
CA ASP A 10 -7.14 -9.98 -7.90
C ASP A 10 -6.20 -10.31 -6.73
N LEU A 11 -5.98 -9.35 -5.83
CA LEU A 11 -5.15 -9.56 -4.65
C LEU A 11 -5.72 -10.62 -3.70
N GLU A 12 -7.02 -10.57 -3.48
CA GLU A 12 -7.71 -11.58 -2.69
C GLU A 12 -7.68 -12.94 -3.39
N GLN A 13 -8.00 -12.99 -4.68
CA GLN A 13 -8.10 -14.23 -5.45
C GLN A 13 -6.76 -14.96 -5.61
N PHE A 14 -5.69 -14.23 -5.98
CA PHE A 14 -4.41 -14.85 -6.33
C PHE A 14 -3.44 -14.95 -5.15
N TYR A 15 -3.59 -14.08 -4.16
CA TYR A 15 -2.65 -14.00 -3.03
C TYR A 15 -3.31 -14.22 -1.67
N GLY A 16 -4.64 -14.32 -1.59
CA GLY A 16 -5.37 -14.46 -0.33
C GLY A 16 -5.34 -13.20 0.54
N ILE A 17 -4.91 -12.06 -0.02
CA ILE A 17 -4.70 -10.82 0.73
C ILE A 17 -5.98 -10.01 0.70
N HIS A 18 -6.55 -9.79 1.87
CA HIS A 18 -7.75 -8.98 2.03
C HIS A 18 -7.35 -7.54 2.38
N LEU A 19 -7.78 -6.61 1.54
CA LEU A 19 -7.69 -5.17 1.79
C LEU A 19 -9.07 -4.66 2.16
N ASP A 20 -9.15 -3.80 3.18
CA ASP A 20 -10.40 -3.13 3.55
C ASP A 20 -10.67 -1.96 2.58
N ALA A 21 -11.04 -2.32 1.35
CA ALA A 21 -11.28 -1.42 0.23
C ALA A 21 -12.22 -2.07 -0.80
N ASP A 22 -12.76 -1.27 -1.71
CA ASP A 22 -13.64 -1.76 -2.78
C ASP A 22 -12.88 -2.76 -3.69
N PRO A 23 -13.43 -3.97 -3.94
CA PRO A 23 -12.76 -5.01 -4.73
C PRO A 23 -12.46 -4.59 -6.17
N SER A 24 -13.21 -3.62 -6.72
CA SER A 24 -13.01 -3.10 -8.07
C SER A 24 -11.87 -2.07 -8.17
N PHE A 25 -11.35 -1.58 -7.04
CA PHE A 25 -10.31 -0.57 -7.05
C PHE A 25 -8.96 -1.17 -7.38
N THR A 26 -8.16 -0.41 -8.14
CA THR A 26 -6.78 -0.77 -8.46
C THR A 26 -5.83 -0.31 -7.36
N LEU A 27 -4.67 -0.96 -7.25
CA LEU A 27 -3.66 -0.57 -6.28
C LEU A 27 -3.15 0.86 -6.49
N ALA A 28 -3.02 1.30 -7.75
CA ALA A 28 -2.66 2.68 -8.07
C ALA A 28 -3.70 3.68 -7.57
N ARG A 29 -4.99 3.34 -7.74
CA ARG A 29 -6.09 4.16 -7.22
C ARG A 29 -6.05 4.25 -5.70
N LEU A 30 -5.85 3.12 -5.01
CA LEU A 30 -5.77 3.09 -3.55
C LEU A 30 -4.61 3.93 -3.01
N LEU A 31 -3.44 3.84 -3.65
CA LEU A 31 -2.29 4.68 -3.29
C LEU A 31 -2.60 6.16 -3.52
N ARG A 32 -3.25 6.52 -4.64
CA ARG A 32 -3.66 7.89 -4.92
C ARG A 32 -4.66 8.42 -3.87
N GLU A 33 -5.65 7.63 -3.49
CA GLU A 33 -6.65 8.05 -2.49
C GLU A 33 -6.02 8.27 -1.10
N ARG A 34 -4.98 7.50 -0.74
CA ARG A 34 -4.32 7.62 0.58
C ARG A 34 -3.15 8.61 0.60
N LEU A 35 -2.40 8.74 -0.48
CA LEU A 35 -1.17 9.54 -0.56
C LEU A 35 -1.37 10.88 -1.28
N GLY A 36 -2.47 11.04 -2.02
CA GLY A 36 -2.74 12.20 -2.85
C GLY A 36 -2.49 11.94 -4.34
N GLU A 37 -2.73 12.96 -5.15
CA GLU A 37 -2.82 12.86 -6.62
C GLU A 37 -1.50 12.45 -7.30
N ASP A 38 -0.35 12.80 -6.70
CA ASP A 38 1.00 12.52 -7.20
C ASP A 38 1.87 11.86 -6.11
N PRO A 39 1.74 10.53 -5.91
CA PRO A 39 2.53 9.83 -4.91
C PRO A 39 4.00 9.79 -5.34
N THR A 40 4.93 10.07 -4.43
CA THR A 40 6.37 9.94 -4.71
C THR A 40 6.80 8.47 -4.66
N PRO A 41 7.80 8.05 -5.47
CA PRO A 41 8.41 6.73 -5.33
C PRO A 41 8.93 6.52 -3.90
N GLY A 42 8.62 5.37 -3.32
CA GLY A 42 8.91 5.00 -1.94
C GLY A 42 7.82 5.39 -0.94
N ALA A 43 6.88 6.27 -1.31
CA ALA A 43 5.74 6.58 -0.45
C ALA A 43 4.89 5.33 -0.19
N SER A 44 4.35 5.21 1.02
CA SER A 44 3.61 4.02 1.44
C SER A 44 2.35 4.36 2.22
N ALA A 45 1.31 3.55 2.03
CA ALA A 45 0.04 3.65 2.72
C ALA A 45 -0.32 2.31 3.35
N ALA A 46 -0.78 2.35 4.59
CA ALA A 46 -1.20 1.17 5.35
C ALA A 46 -2.72 0.92 5.21
N PHE A 47 -3.06 -0.35 5.06
CA PHE A 47 -4.40 -0.90 4.96
C PHE A 47 -4.48 -2.08 5.94
N GLY A 48 -4.69 -1.76 7.22
CA GLY A 48 -4.58 -2.74 8.30
C GLY A 48 -3.14 -3.24 8.43
N ARG A 49 -2.93 -4.55 8.24
CA ARG A 49 -1.61 -5.21 8.28
C ARG A 49 -0.88 -5.18 6.93
N VAL A 50 -1.50 -4.66 5.88
CA VAL A 50 -0.91 -4.61 4.55
C VAL A 50 -0.41 -3.20 4.27
N VAL A 51 0.87 -3.07 3.98
CA VAL A 51 1.49 -1.81 3.52
C VAL A 51 1.69 -1.89 2.02
N LEU A 52 1.05 -0.97 1.30
CA LEU A 52 1.29 -0.74 -0.11
C LEU A 52 2.30 0.40 -0.28
N SER A 53 3.24 0.24 -1.20
CA SER A 53 4.26 1.25 -1.50
C SER A 53 4.34 1.55 -2.99
N ALA A 54 4.43 2.81 -3.38
CA ALA A 54 4.66 3.21 -4.76
C ALA A 54 6.12 2.90 -5.14
N ARG A 55 6.38 1.84 -5.90
CA ARG A 55 7.76 1.45 -6.31
C ARG A 55 8.22 2.27 -7.51
N GLU A 56 7.33 2.43 -8.47
CA GLU A 56 7.56 3.15 -9.72
C GLU A 56 6.33 3.99 -10.01
N VAL A 57 6.53 5.27 -10.33
CA VAL A 57 5.46 6.22 -10.61
C VAL A 57 5.75 6.85 -11.96
N ILE A 58 4.80 6.74 -12.89
CA ILE A 58 4.89 7.31 -14.22
C ILE A 58 3.68 8.22 -14.41
N ALA A 59 3.93 9.48 -14.76
CA ALA A 59 2.88 10.49 -14.96
C ALA A 59 1.86 10.56 -13.80
N GLY A 60 2.34 10.55 -12.55
CA GLY A 60 1.49 10.62 -11.35
C GLY A 60 0.66 9.36 -11.06
N THR A 61 0.97 8.24 -11.71
CA THR A 61 0.32 6.95 -11.46
C THR A 61 1.34 5.92 -11.02
N ALA A 62 1.06 5.21 -9.92
CA ALA A 62 1.92 4.14 -9.45
C ALA A 62 1.80 2.92 -10.39
N GLU A 63 2.79 2.72 -11.27
CA GLU A 63 2.83 1.61 -12.22
C GLU A 63 3.25 0.30 -11.56
N GLN A 64 4.13 0.40 -10.56
CA GLN A 64 4.52 -0.73 -9.73
C GLN A 64 4.23 -0.45 -8.27
N VAL A 65 3.63 -1.44 -7.61
CA VAL A 65 3.27 -1.39 -6.20
C VAL A 65 4.01 -2.48 -5.45
N GLY A 66 4.72 -2.07 -4.39
CA GLY A 66 5.27 -2.99 -3.41
C GLY A 66 4.20 -3.34 -2.39
N LEU A 67 4.19 -4.59 -1.96
CA LEU A 67 3.30 -5.08 -0.92
C LEU A 67 4.16 -5.68 0.19
N THR A 68 3.86 -5.30 1.43
CA THR A 68 4.46 -5.86 2.65
C THR A 68 3.34 -6.18 3.62
N ILE A 69 3.38 -7.38 4.21
CA ILE A 69 2.49 -7.76 5.29
C ILE A 69 3.29 -7.54 6.58
N GLU A 70 2.85 -6.60 7.39
CA GLU A 70 3.45 -6.34 8.71
C GLU A 70 2.87 -7.34 9.71
N ASP A 71 3.75 -8.02 10.44
CA ASP A 71 3.36 -8.83 11.59
C ASP A 71 3.10 -7.92 12.80
N GLU A 72 2.44 -8.42 13.86
CA GLU A 72 2.09 -7.58 15.02
C GLU A 72 3.34 -6.95 15.69
N SER A 73 4.47 -7.65 15.60
CA SER A 73 5.77 -7.18 16.11
C SER A 73 6.35 -6.02 15.31
N ASP A 74 6.10 -5.97 13.99
CA ASP A 74 6.60 -4.90 13.12
C ASP A 74 5.82 -3.60 13.35
N GLN A 75 4.52 -3.71 13.59
CA GLN A 75 3.64 -2.57 13.83
C GLN A 75 3.95 -1.85 15.15
N GLU A 76 4.18 -2.61 16.23
CA GLU A 76 4.60 -2.05 17.53
C GLU A 76 5.98 -1.38 17.43
N ASN A 77 6.92 -1.99 16.72
CA ASN A 77 8.25 -1.41 16.52
C ASN A 77 8.16 -0.07 15.78
N ARG A 78 7.35 0.02 14.72
CA ARG A 78 7.15 1.28 13.97
C ARG A 78 6.51 2.37 14.84
N ALA A 79 5.43 2.04 15.55
CA ALA A 79 4.75 2.96 16.47
C ALA A 79 5.66 3.46 17.60
N ARG A 80 6.65 2.65 18.00
CA ARG A 80 7.64 3.00 19.02
C ARG A 80 8.70 4.00 18.53
N TRP A 81 9.07 3.99 17.25
CA TRP A 81 10.06 4.92 16.67
C TRP A 81 9.46 6.23 16.15
N GLU A 82 8.16 6.27 15.86
CA GLU A 82 7.44 7.49 15.44
C GLU A 82 7.01 8.38 16.61
N ARG A 83 7.18 7.92 17.86
CA ARG A 83 6.99 8.75 19.06
C ARG A 83 8.31 9.43 19.43
N PRO A 84 8.43 10.77 19.32
CA PRO A 84 9.61 11.45 19.85
C PRO A 84 9.63 11.27 21.38
N PRO A 85 10.81 11.17 22.01
CA PRO A 85 10.90 11.20 23.46
C PRO A 85 10.33 12.54 23.98
N ALA A 86 9.53 12.45 25.04
CA ALA A 86 8.92 13.59 25.73
C ALA A 86 9.97 14.48 26.42
#